data_AF-A0A450TS04-F1
#
_entry.id   AF-A0A450TS04-F1
#
_cell.length_a   1.000
_cell.length_b   1.000
_cell.length_c   1.000
_cell.angle_alpha   90.00
_cell.angle_beta   90.00
_cell.angle_gamma   90.00
#
_symmetry.space_group_name_H-M   'P 1'
#
loop_
_entity.id
_entity.type
_entity.pdbx_description
1 polymer ?
#
loop_
_entity_poly.entity_id
_entity_poly.type
_entity_poly.pdbx_seq_one_letter_code
_entity_poly.pdbx_strand_id
1 'polypeptide(L)'
;MTSDVVNAQLPEPLARHVERVVGPGGLYETPDEYVRSLIRRDMENDSFQVYRGILEGFQDIVEGRYFESGGNWEKDKEIFEQKEAEGWK
;
A
#
# COMPACT_ATOMS: atom_id res chain seq x y z
N MET A 1 -19.69 -12.89 -7.30
CA MET A 1 -18.59 -12.31 -6.50
C MET A 1 -18.11 -13.41 -5.57
N THR A 2 -16.87 -13.85 -5.71
CA THR A 2 -16.27 -14.84 -4.81
C THR A 2 -15.73 -14.12 -3.59
N SER A 3 -16.16 -14.53 -2.40
CA SER A 3 -15.55 -14.10 -1.14
C SER A 3 -14.44 -15.09 -0.78
N ASP A 4 -13.23 -14.60 -0.61
CA ASP A 4 -12.11 -15.40 -0.12
C ASP A 4 -12.07 -15.42 1.42
N VAL A 5 -11.53 -16.50 1.99
CA VAL A 5 -11.41 -16.68 3.45
C VAL A 5 -9.96 -16.49 3.86
N VAL A 6 -9.74 -15.64 4.87
CA VAL A 6 -8.43 -15.44 5.50
C VAL A 6 -8.40 -16.19 6.82
N ASN A 7 -7.46 -17.13 6.96
CA ASN A 7 -7.21 -17.85 8.21
C ASN A 7 -5.79 -17.54 8.70
N ALA A 8 -5.64 -17.17 9.97
CA ALA A 8 -4.34 -16.88 10.56
C ALA A 8 -4.24 -17.48 11.97
N GLN A 9 -3.14 -18.18 12.24
CA GLN A 9 -2.82 -18.65 13.59
C GLN A 9 -2.14 -17.52 14.36
N LEU A 10 -2.72 -17.14 15.50
CA LEU A 10 -2.17 -16.08 16.33
C LEU A 10 -1.40 -16.67 17.52
N PRO A 11 -0.13 -16.27 17.74
CA PRO A 11 0.55 -16.54 19.00
C PRO A 11 -0.17 -15.84 20.14
N GLU A 12 -0.01 -16.38 21.36
CA GLU A 12 -0.78 -15.99 22.54
C GLU A 12 -0.84 -14.47 22.82
N PRO A 13 0.25 -13.69 22.65
CA PRO A 13 0.17 -12.24 22.82
C PRO A 13 -0.77 -11.54 21.83
N LEU A 14 -0.85 -12.03 20.59
CA LEU A 14 -1.73 -11.47 19.56
C LEU A 14 -3.18 -11.91 19.79
N ALA A 15 -3.41 -13.16 20.18
CA ALA A 15 -4.74 -13.66 20.53
C ALA A 15 -5.36 -12.84 21.68
N ARG A 16 -4.60 -12.61 22.76
CA ARG A 16 -5.02 -11.73 23.87
C ARG A 16 -5.27 -10.28 23.47
N HIS A 17 -4.57 -9.79 22.45
CA HIS A 17 -4.85 -8.47 21.93
C HIS A 17 -6.21 -8.45 21.23
N VAL A 18 -6.46 -9.39 20.32
CA VAL A 18 -7.74 -9.50 19.60
C VAL A 18 -8.91 -9.63 20.58
N GLU A 19 -8.79 -10.46 21.62
CA GLU A 19 -9.82 -10.63 22.66
C GLU A 19 -10.18 -9.34 23.41
N ARG A 20 -9.25 -8.37 23.53
CA ARG A 20 -9.54 -7.07 24.18
C ARG A 20 -10.24 -6.09 23.26
N VAL A 21 -10.00 -6.19 21.96
CA VAL A 21 -10.53 -5.25 20.96
C VAL A 21 -11.84 -5.76 20.37
N VAL A 22 -12.12 -7.07 20.50
CA VAL A 22 -13.31 -7.75 19.97
C VAL A 22 -14.20 -8.24 21.12
N GLY A 23 -15.52 -8.00 21.02
CA GLY A 23 -16.52 -8.54 21.95
C GLY A 23 -17.30 -7.46 22.70
N PRO A 24 -18.07 -7.82 23.75
CA PRO A 24 -18.91 -6.87 24.48
C PRO A 24 -18.07 -5.77 25.16
N GLY A 25 -18.15 -4.55 24.63
CA GLY A 25 -17.35 -3.40 25.07
C GLY A 25 -16.02 -3.22 24.32
N GLY A 26 -15.71 -4.09 23.36
CA GLY A 26 -14.64 -3.92 22.37
C GLY A 26 -15.05 -2.98 21.23
N LEU A 27 -14.09 -2.61 20.39
CA LEU A 27 -14.32 -1.75 19.21
C LEU A 27 -15.01 -2.51 18.07
N TYR A 28 -14.85 -3.83 18.02
CA TYR A 28 -15.44 -4.68 17.00
C TYR A 28 -16.27 -5.80 17.63
N GLU A 29 -17.29 -6.26 16.93
CA GLU A 29 -18.16 -7.34 17.43
C GLU A 29 -17.52 -8.71 17.20
N THR A 30 -16.77 -8.86 16.09
CA THR A 30 -16.18 -10.13 15.69
C THR A 30 -14.73 -9.98 15.24
N PRO A 31 -13.90 -11.06 15.32
CA PRO A 31 -12.53 -11.02 14.78
C PRO A 31 -12.51 -10.77 13.28
N ASP A 32 -13.49 -11.29 12.54
CA ASP A 32 -13.64 -11.07 11.10
C ASP A 32 -13.83 -9.59 10.75
N GLU A 33 -14.66 -8.89 11.52
CA GLU A 33 -14.86 -7.45 11.35
C GLU A 33 -13.57 -6.68 11.63
N TYR A 34 -12.88 -7.04 12.71
CA TYR A 34 -11.59 -6.45 13.03
C TYR A 34 -10.58 -6.64 11.89
N VAL A 35 -10.43 -7.86 11.37
CA VAL A 35 -9.53 -8.16 10.25
C VAL A 35 -9.91 -7.37 8.99
N ARG A 36 -11.19 -7.32 8.62
CA ARG A 36 -11.64 -6.53 7.47
C ARG A 36 -11.35 -5.04 7.65
N SER A 37 -11.50 -4.52 8.86
CA SER A 37 -11.18 -3.12 9.16
C SER A 37 -9.68 -2.81 9.05
N LEU A 38 -8.82 -3.74 9.49
CA LEU A 38 -7.38 -3.61 9.36
C LEU A 38 -6.95 -3.63 7.89
N ILE A 39 -7.51 -4.54 7.08
CA ILE A 39 -7.23 -4.60 5.65
C ILE A 39 -7.67 -3.30 4.97
N ARG A 40 -8.85 -2.75 5.28
CA ARG A 40 -9.27 -1.46 4.73
C ARG A 40 -8.32 -0.33 5.11
N ARG A 41 -7.92 -0.25 6.38
CA ARG A 41 -6.96 0.74 6.85
C ARG A 41 -5.60 0.60 6.17
N ASP A 42 -5.16 -0.63 5.92
CA ASP A 42 -3.93 -0.92 5.18
C ASP A 42 -4.05 -0.47 3.72
N MET A 43 -5.19 -0.75 3.07
CA MET A 43 -5.49 -0.27 1.71
C MET A 43 -5.56 1.25 1.61
N GLU A 44 -6.09 1.92 2.63
CA GLU A 44 -6.18 3.39 2.73
C GLU A 44 -4.82 4.02 3.07
N ASN A 45 -3.84 3.22 3.52
CA ASN A 45 -2.54 3.74 3.90
C ASN A 45 -1.64 3.85 2.66
N ASP A 46 -1.58 5.06 2.09
CA ASP A 46 -0.71 5.42 0.97
C ASP A 46 0.78 5.14 1.24
N SER A 47 1.18 4.91 2.50
CA SER A 47 2.56 4.57 2.88
C SER A 47 3.12 3.40 2.07
N PHE A 48 2.30 2.40 1.74
CA PHE A 48 2.76 1.28 0.91
C PHE A 48 3.07 1.73 -0.52
N GLN A 49 2.24 2.59 -1.11
CA GLN A 49 2.45 3.14 -2.45
C GLN A 49 3.66 4.08 -2.47
N VAL A 50 3.85 4.88 -1.42
CA VAL A 50 5.03 5.76 -1.27
C VAL A 50 6.31 4.93 -1.14
N TYR A 51 6.32 3.90 -0.28
CA TYR A 51 7.48 3.03 -0.11
C TYR A 51 7.85 2.32 -1.41
N ARG A 52 6.83 1.81 -2.12
CA ARG A 52 7.02 1.19 -3.42
C ARG A 52 7.56 2.17 -4.46
N GLY A 53 6.99 3.38 -4.56
CA GLY A 53 7.46 4.42 -5.48
C GLY A 53 8.89 4.87 -5.19
N ILE A 54 9.32 4.89 -3.92
CA ILE A 54 10.73 5.16 -3.55
C ILE A 54 11.65 4.05 -4.07
N LEU A 55 11.28 2.77 -3.86
CA LEU A 55 12.07 1.65 -4.34
C LEU A 55 12.15 1.59 -5.86
N GLU A 56 11.03 1.82 -6.54
CA GLU A 56 10.95 1.93 -8.00
C GLU A 56 11.83 3.08 -8.50
N GLY A 57 11.77 4.25 -7.85
CA GLY A 57 12.63 5.39 -8.18
C GLY A 57 14.13 5.12 -8.02
N PHE A 58 14.55 4.33 -7.02
CA PHE A 58 15.96 3.91 -6.93
C PHE A 58 16.37 3.02 -8.10
N GLN A 59 15.48 2.14 -8.55
CA GLN A 59 15.73 1.30 -9.72
C GLN A 59 15.76 2.14 -11.00
N ASP A 60 14.89 3.15 -11.12
CA ASP A 60 14.89 4.09 -12.23
C ASP A 60 16.21 4.87 -12.34
N ILE A 61 16.80 5.27 -11.22
CA ILE A 61 18.13 5.92 -11.20
C ILE A 61 19.20 4.98 -11.76
N VAL A 62 19.20 3.71 -11.34
CA VAL A 62 20.17 2.69 -11.82
C VAL A 62 20.00 2.45 -13.32
N GLU A 63 18.75 2.43 -13.80
CA GLU A 63 18.40 2.13 -15.18
C GLU A 63 18.39 3.38 -16.09
N GLY A 64 18.74 4.56 -15.54
CA GLY A 64 18.79 5.83 -16.29
C GLY A 64 17.42 6.41 -16.65
N ARG A 65 16.35 5.91 -16.02
CA ARG A 65 14.97 6.37 -16.21
C ARG A 65 14.63 7.61 -15.39
N TYR A 66 15.40 8.67 -15.57
CA TYR A 66 15.14 9.95 -14.93
C TYR A 66 15.50 11.11 -15.86
N PHE A 67 14.96 12.29 -15.57
CA PHE A 67 15.33 13.52 -16.27
C PHE A 67 15.27 14.71 -15.31
N GLU A 68 15.91 15.80 -15.68
CA GLU A 68 15.87 17.04 -14.90
C GLU A 68 14.51 17.73 -15.08
N SER A 69 13.78 17.95 -13.97
CA SER A 69 12.49 18.62 -13.97
C SER A 69 12.64 20.10 -14.36
N GLY A 70 11.74 20.59 -15.20
CA GLY A 70 11.65 22.01 -15.53
C GLY A 70 10.93 22.85 -14.48
N GLY A 71 10.50 22.25 -13.36
CA GLY A 71 9.75 22.88 -12.28
C GLY A 71 8.26 23.09 -12.59
N ASN A 72 7.75 22.57 -13.71
CA ASN A 72 6.34 22.59 -14.07
C ASN A 72 5.84 21.14 -14.17
N TRP A 73 5.09 20.73 -13.15
CA TRP A 73 4.58 19.36 -13.02
C TRP A 73 3.81 18.86 -14.24
N GLU A 74 2.91 19.67 -14.81
CA GLU A 74 2.08 19.24 -15.94
C GLU A 74 2.95 18.92 -17.16
N LYS A 75 3.93 19.77 -17.45
CA LYS A 75 4.88 19.56 -18.55
C LYS A 75 5.83 18.40 -18.29
N ASP A 76 6.34 18.30 -17.06
CA ASP A 76 7.25 17.22 -16.68
C ASP A 76 6.54 15.86 -16.75
N LYS A 77 5.25 15.79 -16.39
CA LYS A 77 4.44 14.58 -16.52
C LYS A 77 4.27 14.15 -17.99
N GLU A 78 4.01 15.10 -18.89
CA GLU A 78 3.90 14.81 -20.33
C GLU A 78 5.23 14.26 -20.89
N ILE A 79 6.36 14.85 -20.51
CA ILE A 79 7.70 14.39 -20.92
C ILE A 79 7.97 12.98 -20.38
N PHE A 80 7.60 12.72 -19.12
CA PHE A 80 7.73 11.40 -18.51
C PHE A 80 6.92 10.35 -19.28
N GLU A 81 5.64 10.62 -19.55
CA GLU A 81 4.76 9.70 -20.29
C GLU A 81 5.28 9.41 -21.71
N GLN A 82 5.84 10.43 -22.37
CA GLN A 82 6.49 10.25 -23.67
C GLN A 82 7.73 9.34 -23.57
N LYS A 83 8.61 9.57 -22.60
CA LYS A 83 9.82 8.75 -22.38
C LYS A 83 9.49 7.31 -22.04
N GLU A 84 8.47 7.09 -21.20
CA GLU A 84 7.93 5.75 -20.91
C GLU A 84 7.45 5.05 -22.20
N ALA A 85 6.65 5.73 -23.03
CA ALA A 85 6.15 5.18 -24.30
C ALA A 85 7.28 4.86 -25.31
N GLU A 86 8.35 5.65 -25.29
CA GLU A 86 9.53 5.46 -26.15
C GLU A 86 10.54 4.44 -25.58
N GLY A 87 10.30 3.92 -24.37
CA GLY A 87 11.15 2.96 -23.70
C GLY A 87 12.48 3.54 -23.21
N TRP A 88 12.46 4.82 -22.82
CA TRP A 88 13.60 5.55 -22.25
C TRP A 88 14.86 5.60 -23.14
N LYS A 89 14.63 5.75 -24.45
CA LYS A 89 15.70 5.99 -25.44
C LYS A 89 16.20 7.43 -25.46
#